data_AF-N1UT51-F1
#
_entry.id   AF-N1UT51-F1
#
_cell.length_a   1.000
_cell.length_b   1.000
_cell.length_c   1.000
_cell.angle_alpha   90.00
_cell.angle_beta   90.00
_cell.angle_gamma   90.00
#
_symmetry.space_group_name_H-M   'P 1'
#
loop_
_entity.id
_entity.type
_entity.pdbx_description
1 polymer ?
#
loop_
_entity_poly.entity_id
_entity_poly.type
_entity_poly.pdbx_seq_one_letter_code
_entity_poly.pdbx_strand_id
1 'polypeptide(L)'
;MNTTRFALRSSLAAAAALGLAGLGAGAASAHVHVNPDSTAAGSSSVLSFDFAHGCGTSPTTEIAITLPDQLDDATPTAHPGWTVEKVTEKLDEPKKAEGGATVTERVSQIVYTAKEPVADGVRDVLQLQVKLPDAAGETLAFPVLQTCEEGWTDWAQVAEEGQDAHSLESPAPTMTLTAAQADGHGHAAAQPAAQEAGATSEAVEASPASSTTSDGGAGVAGWVGL
;
A
#
# COMPACT_ATOMS: atom_id res chain seq x y z
N MET A 1 -3.08 26.70 85.93
CA MET A 1 -3.37 27.50 84.72
C MET A 1 -3.42 26.56 83.53
N ASN A 2 -4.53 26.61 82.79
CA ASN A 2 -4.72 26.21 81.38
C ASN A 2 -4.42 24.75 80.94
N THR A 3 -5.47 23.92 80.80
CA THR A 3 -6.25 23.61 79.56
C THR A 3 -5.66 22.41 78.79
N THR A 4 -6.29 21.23 78.87
CA THR A 4 -7.17 20.62 77.82
C THR A 4 -6.49 20.45 76.45
N ARG A 5 -6.48 19.31 75.75
CA ARG A 5 -7.61 18.45 75.36
C ARG A 5 -7.08 17.30 74.45
N PHE A 6 -7.91 16.26 74.34
CA PHE A 6 -8.18 15.44 73.14
C PHE A 6 -7.14 14.43 72.62
N ALA A 7 -7.36 13.22 73.09
CA ALA A 7 -7.48 11.95 72.38
C ALA A 7 -7.54 11.91 70.83
N LEU A 8 -7.24 10.67 70.39
CA LEU A 8 -7.85 9.93 69.28
C LEU A 8 -7.26 10.16 67.88
N ARG A 9 -6.53 9.16 67.35
CA ARG A 9 -7.08 8.18 66.39
C ARG A 9 -6.03 7.25 65.79
N SER A 10 -6.39 5.98 65.80
CA SER A 10 -5.85 4.82 65.10
C SER A 10 -5.20 5.14 63.76
N SER A 11 -3.90 4.88 63.64
CA SER A 11 -3.17 4.93 62.39
C SER A 11 -3.52 3.70 61.56
N LEU A 12 -4.27 3.97 60.50
CA LEU A 12 -4.77 3.04 59.49
C LEU A 12 -3.61 2.28 58.83
N ALA A 13 -3.71 0.95 58.82
CA ALA A 13 -2.98 0.09 57.91
C ALA A 13 -3.46 0.36 56.47
N ALA A 14 -2.64 1.02 55.66
CA ALA A 14 -2.84 1.18 54.23
C ALA A 14 -1.48 1.22 53.53
N ALA A 15 -0.81 0.07 53.49
CA ALA A 15 0.33 -0.19 52.62
C ALA A 15 -0.04 -1.37 51.72
N ALA A 16 -0.95 -1.14 50.79
CA ALA A 16 -1.34 -2.11 49.77
C ALA A 16 -1.37 -1.44 48.40
N ALA A 17 -0.64 -2.05 47.47
CA ALA A 17 -0.78 -1.92 46.03
C ALA A 17 -0.45 -0.57 45.37
N LEU A 18 0.84 -0.22 45.32
CA LEU A 18 1.39 0.64 44.25
C LEU A 18 2.61 -0.07 43.67
N GLY A 19 2.39 -0.95 42.69
CA GLY A 19 3.51 -1.66 42.07
C GLY A 19 3.15 -2.58 40.92
N LEU A 20 2.05 -2.34 40.20
CA LEU A 20 1.70 -3.15 39.02
C LEU A 20 0.97 -2.30 37.96
N ALA A 21 1.60 -1.21 37.51
CA ALA A 21 1.09 -0.38 36.41
C ALA A 21 2.19 -0.06 35.38
N GLY A 22 3.07 -1.03 35.11
CA GLY A 22 4.20 -0.86 34.18
C GLY A 22 4.37 -1.99 33.16
N LEU A 23 3.37 -2.86 33.00
CA LEU A 23 3.39 -3.94 32.01
C LEU A 23 2.21 -3.75 31.07
N GLY A 24 2.36 -2.91 30.05
CA GLY A 24 1.27 -2.65 29.12
C GLY A 24 1.31 -1.33 28.37
N ALA A 25 2.45 -0.62 28.33
CA ALA A 25 2.71 0.23 27.17
C ALA A 25 2.92 -0.73 26.01
N GLY A 26 1.87 -0.93 25.23
CA GLY A 26 1.83 -1.91 24.16
C GLY A 26 3.01 -1.73 23.22
N ALA A 27 3.42 -2.83 22.60
CA ALA A 27 4.07 -2.80 21.30
C ALA A 27 3.11 -2.09 20.33
N ALA A 28 3.07 -0.75 20.38
CA ALA A 28 2.54 0.05 19.30
C ALA A 28 3.38 -0.36 18.09
N SER A 29 2.73 -1.00 17.10
CA SER A 29 3.37 -1.72 16.00
C SER A 29 4.58 -0.97 15.46
N ALA A 30 5.76 -1.42 15.89
CA ALA A 30 7.02 -0.84 15.49
C ALA A 30 7.61 -1.56 14.27
N HIS A 31 6.78 -2.25 13.49
CA HIS A 31 7.26 -3.01 12.33
C HIS A 31 6.97 -2.22 11.07
N VAL A 32 7.85 -2.36 10.07
CA VAL A 32 7.53 -1.97 8.70
C VAL A 32 6.50 -2.95 8.15
N HIS A 33 5.47 -2.46 7.49
CA HIS A 33 4.45 -3.28 6.83
C HIS A 33 4.44 -3.05 5.33
N VAL A 34 4.03 -4.07 4.57
CA VAL A 34 3.76 -3.94 3.14
C VAL A 34 2.27 -4.15 2.89
N ASN A 35 1.65 -3.19 2.21
CA ASN A 35 0.24 -3.21 1.87
C ASN A 35 0.10 -3.20 0.34
N PRO A 36 -0.13 -4.35 -0.31
CA PRO A 36 -0.41 -4.42 -1.73
C PRO A 36 -1.85 -3.98 -2.03
N ASP A 37 -2.05 -3.24 -3.12
CA ASP A 37 -3.40 -2.97 -3.67
C ASP A 37 -4.00 -4.16 -4.45
N SER A 38 -3.15 -5.11 -4.86
CA SER A 38 -3.50 -6.38 -5.50
C SER A 38 -2.50 -7.45 -5.12
N THR A 39 -2.98 -8.66 -4.86
CA THR A 39 -2.13 -9.84 -4.65
C THR A 39 -2.22 -10.84 -5.79
N ALA A 40 -3.02 -10.56 -6.83
CA ALA A 40 -3.29 -11.52 -7.89
C ALA A 40 -2.02 -11.80 -8.70
N ALA A 41 -1.70 -13.07 -8.89
CA ALA A 41 -0.56 -13.51 -9.70
C ALA A 41 -0.63 -12.91 -11.12
N GLY A 42 0.51 -12.44 -11.63
CA GLY A 42 0.63 -11.78 -12.93
C GLY A 42 0.06 -10.35 -12.98
N SER A 43 -0.55 -9.83 -11.92
CA SER A 43 -1.06 -8.46 -11.92
C SER A 43 0.04 -7.43 -11.70
N SER A 44 -0.19 -6.19 -12.14
CA SER A 44 0.57 -5.05 -11.64
C SER A 44 -0.01 -4.64 -10.29
N SER A 45 0.83 -4.42 -9.28
CA SER A 45 0.40 -3.95 -7.96
C SER A 45 1.25 -2.78 -7.48
N VAL A 46 0.60 -1.83 -6.81
CA VAL A 46 1.25 -0.83 -5.96
C VAL A 46 1.41 -1.42 -4.55
N LEU A 47 2.66 -1.56 -4.13
CA LEU A 47 3.04 -1.94 -2.78
C LEU A 47 3.30 -0.68 -1.96
N SER A 48 2.58 -0.52 -0.85
CA SER A 48 2.77 0.59 0.09
C SER A 48 3.50 0.11 1.34
N PHE A 49 4.73 0.56 1.52
CA PHE A 49 5.55 0.28 2.68
C PHE A 49 5.37 1.39 3.70
N ASP A 50 4.93 1.06 4.91
CA ASP A 50 4.69 2.05 5.95
C ASP A 50 5.40 1.76 7.26
N PHE A 51 5.82 2.83 7.93
CA PHE A 51 6.55 2.81 9.18
C PHE A 51 6.21 4.07 9.99
N ALA A 52 6.23 3.97 11.32
CA ALA A 52 5.72 5.03 12.21
C ALA A 52 6.64 5.41 13.37
N HIS A 53 7.82 4.81 13.45
CA HIS A 53 8.82 5.08 14.49
C HIS A 53 10.21 5.03 13.85
N GLY A 54 11.16 5.57 14.60
CA GLY A 54 12.58 5.49 14.29
C GLY A 54 13.25 4.21 14.77
N CYS A 55 14.57 4.23 14.87
CA CYS A 55 15.36 3.16 15.48
C CYS A 55 15.36 3.43 16.99
N GLY A 56 14.39 2.83 17.70
CA GLY A 56 13.97 3.36 18.99
C GLY A 56 13.31 4.73 18.80
N THR A 57 13.86 5.78 19.41
CA THR A 57 13.37 7.17 19.26
C THR A 57 14.18 7.99 18.23
N SER A 58 15.19 7.40 17.59
CA SER A 58 16.06 8.12 16.65
C SER A 58 15.37 8.30 15.29
N PRO A 59 15.26 9.52 14.72
CA PRO A 59 14.62 9.77 13.43
C PRO A 59 15.19 8.93 12.28
N THR A 60 14.31 8.50 11.37
CA THR A 60 14.67 7.70 10.18
C THR A 60 15.25 8.59 9.09
N THR A 61 16.38 8.18 8.52
CA THR A 61 17.07 8.89 7.44
C THR A 61 17.09 8.11 6.13
N GLU A 62 16.98 6.79 6.18
CA GLU A 62 16.99 5.93 5.00
C GLU A 62 16.09 4.70 5.19
N ILE A 63 15.43 4.30 4.10
CA ILE A 63 14.71 3.04 3.99
C ILE A 63 15.21 2.34 2.73
N ALA A 64 15.81 1.17 2.90
CA ALA A 64 16.30 0.35 1.80
C ALA A 64 15.48 -0.94 1.70
N ILE A 65 14.65 -1.05 0.66
CA ILE A 65 13.73 -2.17 0.44
C ILE A 65 14.37 -3.14 -0.54
N THR A 66 14.70 -4.34 -0.08
CA THR A 66 15.23 -5.41 -0.91
C THR A 66 14.08 -6.09 -1.66
N LEU A 67 14.21 -6.21 -2.98
CA LEU A 67 13.23 -6.91 -3.81
C LEU A 67 13.54 -8.41 -3.82
N PRO A 68 12.55 -9.28 -3.58
CA PRO A 68 12.73 -10.73 -3.71
C PRO A 68 13.03 -11.12 -5.16
N ASP A 69 13.82 -12.16 -5.37
CA ASP A 69 14.38 -12.59 -6.68
C ASP A 69 13.33 -12.84 -7.77
N GLN A 70 12.10 -13.13 -7.34
CA GLN A 70 10.90 -13.32 -8.16
C GLN A 70 10.48 -12.03 -8.87
N LEU A 71 10.94 -10.85 -8.42
CA LEU A 71 10.67 -9.55 -9.03
C LEU A 71 11.88 -9.04 -9.81
N ASP A 72 11.65 -8.60 -11.05
CA ASP A 72 12.70 -8.14 -11.96
C ASP A 72 13.01 -6.65 -11.79
N ASP A 73 11.97 -5.88 -11.47
CA ASP A 73 12.01 -4.43 -11.37
C ASP A 73 10.90 -3.96 -10.42
N ALA A 74 11.10 -2.77 -9.86
CA ALA A 74 10.07 -2.01 -9.17
C ALA A 74 10.17 -0.55 -9.60
N THR A 75 9.05 0.10 -9.85
CA THR A 75 9.00 1.53 -10.20
C THR A 75 8.62 2.35 -8.96
N PRO A 76 9.53 3.15 -8.40
CA PRO A 76 9.21 4.03 -7.29
C PRO A 76 8.19 5.09 -7.67
N THR A 77 7.22 5.33 -6.79
CA THR A 77 6.37 6.51 -6.86
C THR A 77 7.18 7.72 -6.41
N ALA A 78 7.08 8.82 -7.15
CA ALA A 78 7.76 10.06 -6.79
C ALA A 78 7.25 10.56 -5.43
N HIS A 79 8.17 10.74 -4.47
CA HIS A 79 7.84 11.18 -3.12
C HIS A 79 8.59 12.48 -2.79
N PRO A 80 7.89 13.58 -2.43
CA PRO A 80 8.53 14.89 -2.28
C PRO A 80 9.57 14.93 -1.14
N GLY A 81 9.34 14.18 -0.06
CA GLY A 81 10.24 14.10 1.11
C GLY A 81 11.51 13.27 0.92
N TRP A 82 11.66 12.54 -0.19
CA TRP A 82 12.75 11.55 -0.36
C TRP A 82 13.47 11.73 -1.70
N THR A 83 14.72 11.28 -1.72
CA THR A 83 15.44 10.92 -2.94
C THR A 83 15.38 9.41 -3.08
N VAL A 84 15.31 8.88 -4.31
CA VAL A 84 15.20 7.45 -4.55
C VAL A 84 16.25 6.97 -5.55
N GLU A 85 16.85 5.82 -5.26
CA GLU A 85 17.81 5.13 -6.10
C GLU A 85 17.37 3.67 -6.33
N LYS A 86 17.58 3.17 -7.55
CA LYS A 86 17.46 1.75 -7.88
C LYS A 86 18.85 1.14 -7.86
N VAL A 87 19.06 0.13 -7.03
CA VAL A 87 20.28 -0.70 -7.07
C VAL A 87 20.01 -1.89 -7.98
N THR A 88 20.87 -2.13 -8.95
CA THR A 88 20.78 -3.26 -9.86
C THR A 88 21.85 -4.30 -9.59
N GLU A 89 21.55 -5.55 -9.91
CA GLU A 89 22.49 -6.66 -9.88
C GLU A 89 22.41 -7.49 -11.16
N LYS A 90 23.49 -8.21 -11.44
CA LYS A 90 23.52 -9.17 -12.55
C LYS A 90 22.88 -10.48 -12.10
N LEU A 91 22.07 -11.04 -13.00
CA LEU A 91 21.56 -12.38 -12.81
C LEU A 91 22.66 -13.40 -13.10
N ASP A 92 22.74 -14.42 -12.26
CA ASP A 92 23.62 -15.57 -12.50
C ASP A 92 23.27 -16.26 -13.84
N GLU A 93 21.96 -16.37 -14.12
CA GLU A 93 21.43 -16.91 -15.37
C GLU A 93 20.50 -15.90 -16.05
N PRO A 94 20.74 -15.56 -17.34
CA PRO A 94 19.84 -14.70 -18.07
C PRO A 94 18.44 -15.32 -18.20
N LYS A 95 17.40 -14.51 -18.00
CA LYS A 95 16.00 -14.94 -18.13
C LYS A 95 15.28 -14.25 -19.28
N LYS A 96 14.09 -14.74 -19.61
CA LYS A 96 13.24 -14.16 -20.64
C LYS A 96 12.13 -13.34 -20.00
N ALA A 97 12.06 -12.07 -20.36
CA ALA A 97 10.89 -11.24 -20.04
C ALA A 97 9.66 -11.72 -20.83
N GLU A 98 8.47 -11.31 -20.40
CA GLU A 98 7.18 -11.61 -21.06
C GLU A 98 7.18 -11.25 -22.57
N GLY A 99 7.94 -10.21 -22.96
CA GLY A 99 8.12 -9.78 -24.35
C GLY A 99 9.25 -10.49 -25.14
N GLY A 100 9.87 -11.54 -24.59
CA GLY A 100 10.94 -12.32 -25.24
C GLY A 100 12.36 -11.71 -25.18
N ALA A 101 12.49 -10.50 -24.65
CA ALA A 101 13.78 -9.87 -24.38
C ALA A 101 14.57 -10.69 -23.36
N THR A 102 15.88 -10.77 -23.57
CA THR A 102 16.79 -11.38 -22.58
C THR A 102 17.06 -10.35 -21.48
N VAL A 103 16.80 -10.73 -20.24
CA VAL A 103 17.09 -9.97 -19.03
C VAL A 103 18.36 -10.55 -18.41
N THR A 104 19.37 -9.70 -18.21
CA THR A 104 20.66 -10.07 -17.60
C THR A 104 20.93 -9.36 -16.28
N GLU A 105 20.12 -8.35 -15.97
CA GLU A 105 20.19 -7.56 -14.74
C GLU A 105 18.79 -7.35 -14.20
N ARG A 106 18.65 -7.28 -12.88
CA ARG A 106 17.41 -6.95 -12.18
C ARG A 106 17.66 -5.82 -11.20
N VAL A 107 16.59 -5.16 -10.75
CA VAL A 107 16.67 -4.30 -9.57
C VAL A 107 16.64 -5.20 -8.34
N SER A 108 17.69 -5.12 -7.51
CA SER A 108 17.77 -5.86 -6.26
C SER A 108 17.26 -5.07 -5.07
N GLN A 109 17.34 -3.74 -5.13
CA GLN A 109 16.96 -2.88 -4.01
C GLN A 109 16.45 -1.52 -4.49
N ILE A 110 15.49 -0.96 -3.74
CA ILE A 110 15.11 0.44 -3.83
C ILE A 110 15.54 1.15 -2.56
N VAL A 111 16.40 2.17 -2.69
CA VAL A 111 16.91 2.95 -1.56
C VAL A 111 16.25 4.32 -1.57
N TYR A 112 15.55 4.63 -0.50
CA TYR A 112 14.98 5.95 -0.24
C TYR A 112 15.82 6.66 0.81
N THR A 113 16.35 7.84 0.48
CA THR A 113 17.06 8.72 1.42
C THR A 113 16.21 9.95 1.73
N ALA A 114 15.91 10.18 3.00
CA ALA A 114 15.06 11.28 3.44
C ALA A 114 15.78 12.61 3.21
N LYS A 115 15.05 13.62 2.71
CA LYS A 115 15.59 14.98 2.59
C LYS A 115 15.64 15.69 3.95
N GLU A 116 14.70 15.34 4.81
CA GLU A 116 14.67 15.68 6.24
C GLU A 116 14.35 14.39 7.02
N PRO A 117 15.05 14.09 8.12
CA PRO A 117 14.78 12.87 8.89
C PRO A 117 13.33 12.78 9.34
N VAL A 118 12.71 11.60 9.21
CA VAL A 118 11.35 11.36 9.70
C VAL A 118 11.40 11.13 11.19
N ALA A 119 10.84 12.08 11.95
CA ALA A 119 10.83 12.03 13.40
C ALA A 119 10.05 10.83 13.95
N ASP A 120 10.45 10.35 15.12
CA ASP A 120 9.72 9.32 15.85
C ASP A 120 8.27 9.72 16.13
N GLY A 121 7.35 8.74 16.02
CA GLY A 121 5.91 8.95 16.17
C GLY A 121 5.23 9.62 14.95
N VAL A 122 5.98 9.93 13.89
CA VAL A 122 5.43 10.37 12.60
C VAL A 122 5.47 9.20 11.63
N ARG A 123 4.32 8.93 10.99
CA ARG A 123 4.20 7.89 9.96
C ARG A 123 4.50 8.45 8.58
N ASP A 124 5.22 7.67 7.78
CA ASP A 124 5.39 7.92 6.34
C ASP A 124 5.08 6.64 5.53
N VAL A 125 4.91 6.79 4.22
CA VAL A 125 4.59 5.69 3.29
C VAL A 125 5.39 5.83 2.01
N LEU A 126 6.11 4.76 1.65
CA LEU A 126 6.87 4.65 0.42
C LEU A 126 6.20 3.66 -0.52
N GLN A 127 5.97 4.05 -1.77
CA GLN A 127 5.17 3.26 -2.71
C GLN A 127 5.97 2.82 -3.93
N LEU A 128 5.88 1.52 -4.25
CA LEU A 128 6.51 0.87 -5.39
C LEU A 128 5.45 0.22 -6.26
N GLN A 129 5.49 0.46 -7.57
CA GLN A 129 4.73 -0.37 -8.53
C GLN A 129 5.59 -1.55 -8.99
N VAL A 130 5.05 -2.76 -8.91
CA VAL A 130 5.71 -4.00 -9.33
C VAL A 130 4.79 -4.82 -10.24
N LYS A 131 5.40 -5.65 -11.10
CA LYS A 131 4.69 -6.75 -11.78
C LYS A 131 4.86 -7.99 -10.92
N LEU A 132 3.77 -8.56 -10.42
CA LEU A 132 3.81 -9.75 -9.59
C LEU A 132 4.08 -11.00 -10.43
N PRO A 133 4.73 -12.04 -9.85
CA PRO A 133 4.95 -13.32 -10.52
C PRO A 133 3.65 -13.99 -10.95
N ASP A 134 3.70 -14.80 -12.00
CA ASP A 134 2.52 -15.53 -12.52
C ASP A 134 2.10 -16.72 -11.66
N ALA A 135 3.00 -17.20 -10.79
CA ALA A 135 2.70 -18.28 -9.85
C ALA A 135 1.94 -17.76 -8.63
N ALA A 136 0.86 -18.45 -8.25
CA ALA A 136 0.09 -18.15 -7.05
C ALA A 136 0.54 -19.01 -5.86
N GLY A 137 0.18 -18.58 -4.64
CA GLY A 137 0.41 -19.32 -3.40
C GLY A 137 1.79 -19.11 -2.79
N GLU A 138 2.70 -18.43 -3.50
CA GLU A 138 4.01 -18.05 -2.99
C GLU A 138 3.91 -16.82 -2.08
N THR A 139 4.72 -16.78 -1.03
CA THR A 139 4.87 -15.60 -0.16
C THR A 139 6.15 -14.88 -0.51
N LEU A 140 6.02 -13.61 -0.87
CA LEU A 140 7.12 -12.71 -1.14
C LEU A 140 7.48 -11.98 0.14
N ALA A 141 8.75 -12.07 0.55
CA ALA A 141 9.32 -11.30 1.65
C ALA A 141 10.15 -10.14 1.10
N PHE A 142 10.03 -8.98 1.73
CA PHE A 142 10.74 -7.76 1.36
C PHE A 142 11.57 -7.31 2.56
N PRO A 143 12.82 -7.80 2.70
CA PRO A 143 13.70 -7.29 3.74
C PRO A 143 13.84 -5.77 3.65
N VAL A 144 13.75 -5.08 4.78
CA VAL A 144 13.90 -3.62 4.85
C VAL A 144 14.97 -3.25 5.86
N LEU A 145 16.02 -2.57 5.40
CA LEU A 145 16.95 -1.90 6.30
C LEU A 145 16.48 -0.46 6.55
N GLN A 146 16.16 -0.16 7.80
CA GLN A 146 15.82 1.17 8.26
C GLN A 146 17.02 1.79 8.95
N THR A 147 17.59 2.83 8.36
CA THR A 147 18.70 3.57 8.95
C THR A 147 18.17 4.85 9.59
N CYS A 148 18.69 5.16 10.77
CA CYS A 148 18.32 6.34 11.54
C CYS A 148 19.55 7.19 11.83
N GLU A 149 19.35 8.39 12.37
CA GLU A 149 20.48 9.24 12.80
C GLU A 149 21.41 8.52 13.79
N GLU A 150 20.84 7.69 14.66
CA GLU A 150 21.54 6.78 15.57
C GLU A 150 21.09 5.33 15.31
N GLY A 151 22.00 4.53 14.76
CA GLY A 151 21.79 3.09 14.56
C GLY A 151 20.90 2.73 13.37
N TRP A 152 20.44 1.48 13.37
CA TRP A 152 19.59 0.91 12.33
C TRP A 152 18.71 -0.21 12.89
N THR A 153 17.63 -0.54 12.19
CA THR A 153 16.84 -1.77 12.38
C THR A 153 16.72 -2.54 11.06
N ASP A 154 17.05 -3.83 11.09
CA ASP A 154 17.01 -4.72 9.91
C ASP A 154 15.77 -5.62 10.00
N TRP A 155 14.73 -5.23 9.28
CA TRP A 155 13.48 -5.95 9.14
C TRP A 155 13.65 -7.05 8.08
N ALA A 156 14.42 -8.07 8.41
CA ALA A 156 14.81 -9.13 7.46
C ALA A 156 14.41 -10.54 7.91
N GLN A 157 13.89 -10.73 9.13
CA GLN A 157 13.61 -12.06 9.64
C GLN A 157 12.40 -12.67 8.91
N VAL A 158 12.55 -13.91 8.44
CA VAL A 158 11.47 -14.73 7.88
C VAL A 158 11.32 -15.95 8.78
N ALA A 159 10.07 -16.30 9.10
CA ALA A 159 9.78 -17.42 9.99
C ALA A 159 10.20 -18.74 9.34
N GLU A 160 10.90 -19.58 10.08
CA GLU A 160 11.17 -20.96 9.65
C GLU A 160 9.88 -21.80 9.66
N GLU A 161 9.91 -22.96 9.00
CA GLU A 161 8.76 -23.87 8.99
C GLU A 161 8.36 -24.27 10.42
N GLY A 162 7.10 -23.98 10.78
CA GLY A 162 6.56 -24.27 12.12
C GLY A 162 6.89 -23.24 13.19
N GLN A 163 7.63 -22.17 12.87
CA GLN A 163 7.82 -21.02 13.75
C GLN A 163 6.62 -20.07 13.68
N ASP A 164 6.23 -19.50 14.83
CA ASP A 164 5.26 -18.42 14.86
C ASP A 164 5.89 -17.12 14.33
N ALA A 165 5.39 -16.60 13.20
CA ALA A 165 5.88 -15.35 12.62
C ALA A 165 5.74 -14.14 13.56
N HIS A 166 4.78 -14.17 14.50
CA HIS A 166 4.62 -13.11 15.51
C HIS A 166 5.68 -13.14 16.60
N SER A 167 6.50 -14.20 16.67
CA SER A 167 7.61 -14.31 17.61
C SER A 167 8.89 -13.61 17.12
N LEU A 168 8.92 -13.19 15.85
CA LEU A 168 10.06 -12.50 15.26
C LEU A 168 10.17 -11.08 15.80
N GLU A 169 11.39 -10.67 16.16
CA GLU A 169 11.68 -9.34 16.69
C GLU A 169 11.69 -8.28 15.58
N SER A 170 12.23 -8.64 14.41
CA SER A 170 12.33 -7.76 13.25
C SER A 170 11.88 -8.49 11.98
N PRO A 171 10.59 -8.85 11.87
CA PRO A 171 10.08 -9.57 10.72
C PRO A 171 10.18 -8.72 9.46
N ALA A 172 10.57 -9.35 8.35
CA ALA A 172 10.45 -8.74 7.04
C ALA A 172 8.97 -8.55 6.68
N PRO A 173 8.59 -7.41 6.06
CA PRO A 173 7.30 -7.28 5.40
C PRO A 173 7.07 -8.43 4.40
N THR A 174 5.89 -9.07 4.45
CA THR A 174 5.54 -10.16 3.55
C THR A 174 4.18 -9.97 2.90
N MET A 175 4.00 -10.49 1.69
CA MET A 175 2.69 -10.65 1.05
C MET A 175 2.56 -12.02 0.39
N THR A 176 1.36 -12.58 0.37
CA THR A 176 1.09 -13.86 -0.31
C THR A 176 0.34 -13.63 -1.62
N LEU A 177 0.83 -14.24 -2.70
CA LEU A 177 0.23 -14.17 -4.03
C LEU A 177 -1.06 -14.99 -4.07
N THR A 178 -2.13 -14.36 -4.52
CA THR A 178 -3.42 -15.02 -4.76
C THR A 178 -3.52 -15.49 -6.21
N ALA A 179 -4.49 -16.36 -6.49
CA ALA A 179 -4.76 -16.81 -7.86
C ALA A 179 -4.99 -15.61 -8.80
N ALA A 180 -4.51 -15.75 -10.03
CA ALA A 180 -4.79 -14.78 -11.09
C ALA A 180 -6.31 -14.58 -11.22
N GLN A 181 -6.72 -13.33 -11.41
CA GLN A 181 -8.10 -12.99 -11.72
C GLN A 181 -8.33 -13.23 -13.21
N ALA A 182 -9.42 -13.91 -13.59
CA ALA A 182 -9.78 -14.02 -14.99
C ALA A 182 -10.05 -12.62 -15.55
N ASP A 183 -9.41 -12.25 -16.65
CA ASP A 183 -9.56 -10.94 -17.29
C ASP A 183 -11.05 -10.64 -17.54
N GLY A 184 -11.61 -9.78 -16.71
CA GLY A 184 -12.97 -9.26 -16.84
C GLY A 184 -13.12 -8.22 -17.94
N HIS A 185 -12.31 -8.29 -19.01
CA HIS A 185 -12.49 -7.50 -20.22
C HIS A 185 -13.31 -8.27 -21.25
N GLY A 186 -14.45 -8.80 -20.79
CA GLY A 186 -15.52 -9.21 -21.67
C GLY A 186 -16.17 -7.95 -22.24
N HIS A 187 -15.72 -7.52 -23.42
CA HIS A 187 -16.61 -6.76 -24.29
C HIS A 187 -17.86 -7.61 -24.45
N ALA A 188 -18.97 -7.15 -23.89
CA ALA A 188 -20.27 -7.74 -24.09
C ALA A 188 -20.48 -7.85 -25.60
N ALA A 189 -20.33 -9.05 -26.14
CA ALA A 189 -20.80 -9.37 -27.46
C ALA A 189 -22.31 -9.18 -27.40
N ALA A 190 -22.78 -8.04 -27.91
CA ALA A 190 -24.18 -7.84 -28.20
C ALA A 190 -24.64 -9.02 -29.05
N GLN A 191 -25.53 -9.84 -28.50
CA GLN A 191 -26.22 -10.87 -29.28
C GLN A 191 -26.90 -10.16 -30.46
N PRO A 192 -26.69 -10.59 -31.72
CA PRO A 192 -27.50 -10.09 -32.81
C PRO A 192 -28.92 -10.62 -32.59
N ALA A 193 -29.84 -9.73 -32.23
CA ALA A 193 -31.26 -10.03 -32.27
C ALA A 193 -31.63 -10.26 -33.74
N ALA A 194 -31.91 -11.52 -34.09
CA ALA A 194 -32.54 -11.87 -35.34
C ALA A 194 -33.94 -11.23 -35.37
N GLN A 195 -34.15 -10.26 -36.26
CA GLN A 195 -35.48 -9.77 -36.62
C GLN A 195 -35.94 -10.52 -37.87
N GLU A 196 -36.77 -11.54 -37.65
CA GLU A 196 -37.64 -12.13 -38.67
C GLU A 196 -38.79 -11.16 -39.00
N ALA A 197 -39.03 -10.98 -40.29
CA ALA A 197 -40.12 -10.18 -40.83
C ALA A 197 -41.45 -10.95 -40.79
N GLY A 198 -42.53 -10.29 -40.37
CA GLY A 198 -43.90 -10.80 -40.45
C GLY A 198 -44.91 -9.66 -40.43
N ALA A 199 -45.82 -9.65 -41.40
CA ALA A 199 -46.56 -8.49 -41.87
C ALA A 199 -47.99 -8.33 -41.26
N THR A 200 -48.46 -7.06 -41.32
CA THR A 200 -49.84 -6.53 -41.46
C THR A 200 -50.90 -6.72 -40.34
N SER A 201 -51.44 -5.60 -39.84
CA SER A 201 -52.83 -5.14 -40.13
C SER A 201 -53.13 -3.75 -39.54
N GLU A 202 -53.62 -2.87 -40.43
CA GLU A 202 -54.63 -1.79 -40.34
C GLU A 202 -54.61 -0.64 -39.29
N ALA A 203 -54.31 0.55 -39.84
CA ALA A 203 -54.95 1.87 -39.76
C ALA A 203 -56.03 2.21 -38.71
N VAL A 204 -55.86 3.39 -38.08
CA VAL A 204 -56.88 4.46 -38.04
C VAL A 204 -56.21 5.85 -38.00
N GLU A 205 -56.61 6.72 -38.94
CA GLU A 205 -56.29 8.15 -39.04
C GLU A 205 -57.12 9.02 -38.07
N ALA A 206 -56.54 10.12 -37.60
CA ALA A 206 -57.18 11.45 -37.61
C ALA A 206 -56.13 12.58 -37.47
N SER A 207 -56.01 13.37 -38.54
CA SER A 207 -55.23 14.61 -38.72
C SER A 207 -56.00 15.88 -38.22
N PRO A 208 -55.57 17.14 -38.45
CA PRO A 208 -54.27 17.81 -38.24
C PRO A 208 -54.43 19.20 -37.52
N ALA A 209 -53.33 19.87 -37.19
CA ALA A 209 -53.29 21.34 -37.11
C ALA A 209 -51.87 21.89 -37.36
N SER A 210 -51.81 22.99 -38.09
CA SER A 210 -50.70 23.43 -38.95
C SER A 210 -49.70 24.40 -38.29
N SER A 211 -48.49 24.41 -38.89
CA SER A 211 -47.61 25.55 -39.22
C SER A 211 -47.24 26.57 -38.14
N THR A 212 -45.94 26.87 -37.99
CA THR A 212 -45.30 28.07 -38.57
C THR A 212 -43.78 27.99 -38.43
N THR A 213 -43.09 28.22 -39.54
CA THR A 213 -41.65 28.50 -39.68
C THR A 213 -41.27 29.83 -39.04
N SER A 214 -40.13 29.93 -38.36
CA SER A 214 -39.40 31.20 -38.33
C SER A 214 -37.89 30.98 -38.25
N ASP A 215 -37.29 31.50 -39.30
CA ASP A 215 -35.89 31.67 -39.60
C ASP A 215 -35.24 32.71 -38.66
N GLY A 216 -33.90 32.69 -38.58
CA GLY A 216 -33.10 33.86 -38.30
C GLY A 216 -32.41 33.95 -36.93
N GLY A 217 -31.08 34.08 -36.97
CA GLY A 217 -30.41 35.00 -36.03
C GLY A 217 -29.05 34.55 -35.53
N ALA A 218 -28.00 35.02 -36.21
CA ALA A 218 -26.62 34.99 -35.76
C ALA A 218 -26.40 35.58 -34.35
N GLY A 219 -25.43 35.05 -33.61
CA GLY A 219 -25.00 35.57 -32.33
C GLY A 219 -23.58 35.11 -31.96
N VAL A 220 -22.60 35.85 -32.44
CA VAL A 220 -21.19 35.82 -32.04
C VAL A 220 -21.02 36.23 -30.57
N ALA A 221 -20.03 35.65 -29.87
CA ALA A 221 -19.08 36.34 -28.98
C ALA A 221 -18.42 35.33 -28.02
N GLY A 222 -17.11 35.12 -28.21
CA GLY A 222 -16.28 34.39 -27.26
C GLY A 222 -15.92 35.22 -26.02
N TRP A 223 -15.36 34.54 -25.02
CA TRP A 223 -14.52 35.16 -23.99
C TRP A 223 -13.38 34.21 -23.61
N VAL A 224 -12.18 34.79 -23.64
CA VAL A 224 -10.89 34.29 -23.14
C VAL A 224 -10.68 34.87 -21.74
N GLY A 225 -10.00 34.12 -20.87
CA GLY A 225 -9.48 34.57 -19.56
C GLY A 225 -9.98 33.64 -18.45
N LEU A 226 -9.16 32.95 -17.67
CA LEU A 226 -7.83 33.27 -17.14
C LEU A 226 -7.06 31.97 -16.87
#